data_AF-A0A1Q3N4C2-F1
#
_entry.id   AF-A0A1Q3N4C2-F1
#
_cell.length_a   1.000
_cell.length_b   1.000
_cell.length_c   1.000
_cell.angle_alpha   90.00
_cell.angle_beta   90.00
_cell.angle_gamma   90.00
#
_symmetry.space_group_name_H-M   'P 1'
#
loop_
_entity.id
_entity.type
_entity.pdbx_description
1 polymer ?
#
loop_
_entity_poly.entity_id
_entity_poly.type
_entity_poly.pdbx_seq_one_letter_code
_entity_poly.pdbx_strand_id
1 'polypeptide(L)'
;MPKKSTSIDMTALCDFTLLLLTFFIMSAKFKPQEAVEVVTPSSTSTKEIPMGFIQITVDKLGRVFYTVDNIKLKRNLIEEVNKTKNLGLTETEKNNFVNGPSVGVPFTKLKAYLALPPNEQSRYDKEASGVPTDTTKSFTTNELMYWINTTRYQAQILDMDQPRFVIKVDGQTPYVEETNKVISTLGKLDIYRFSYITNQKPIPPGTALWDKANAAAAGAK
;
A
#
# COMPACT_ATOMS: atom_id res chain seq x y z
N MET A 1 67.32 -7.16 -7.93
CA MET A 1 66.41 -6.37 -7.08
C MET A 1 65.34 -7.32 -6.55
N PRO A 2 65.22 -7.53 -5.22
CA PRO A 2 64.21 -8.44 -4.69
C PRO A 2 62.82 -7.80 -4.79
N LYS A 3 61.86 -8.48 -5.43
CA LYS A 3 60.46 -8.03 -5.46
C LYS A 3 59.87 -8.19 -4.06
N LYS A 4 59.53 -7.08 -3.42
CA LYS A 4 58.85 -7.06 -2.12
C LYS A 4 57.44 -7.63 -2.34
N SER A 5 57.24 -8.89 -1.94
CA SER A 5 55.91 -9.51 -1.94
C SER A 5 55.07 -8.81 -0.87
N THR A 6 54.07 -8.04 -1.26
CA THR A 6 53.04 -7.55 -0.36
C THR A 6 52.12 -8.71 0.00
N SER A 7 52.31 -9.30 1.18
CA SER A 7 51.37 -10.26 1.74
C SER A 7 50.07 -9.55 2.05
N ILE A 8 49.02 -9.82 1.27
CA ILE A 8 47.67 -9.34 1.54
C ILE A 8 47.14 -10.18 2.72
N ASP A 9 46.87 -9.52 3.85
CA ASP A 9 46.26 -10.16 4.99
C ASP A 9 44.78 -10.45 4.67
N MET A 10 44.48 -11.72 4.40
CA MET A 10 43.12 -12.22 4.15
C MET A 10 42.20 -12.01 5.37
N THR A 11 42.77 -11.94 6.59
CA THR A 11 41.99 -11.79 7.83
C THR A 11 41.35 -10.41 7.90
N ALA A 12 42.13 -9.38 7.60
CA ALA A 12 41.67 -8.00 7.57
C ALA A 12 40.61 -7.76 6.47
N LEU A 13 40.77 -8.41 5.30
CA LEU A 13 39.83 -8.29 4.20
C LEU A 13 38.53 -9.08 4.44
N CYS A 14 38.61 -10.22 5.14
CA CYS A 14 37.47 -11.03 5.53
C CYS A 14 36.61 -10.36 6.62
N ASP A 15 37.23 -9.72 7.61
CA ASP A 15 36.50 -8.99 8.65
C ASP A 15 35.78 -7.75 8.08
N PHE A 16 36.46 -7.02 7.17
CA PHE A 16 35.86 -5.91 6.44
C PHE A 16 34.65 -6.35 5.60
N THR A 17 34.73 -7.49 4.89
CA THR A 17 33.60 -7.98 4.11
C THR A 17 32.47 -8.52 4.98
N LEU A 18 32.77 -9.10 6.15
CA LEU A 18 31.75 -9.53 7.12
C LEU A 18 31.00 -8.34 7.72
N LEU A 19 31.70 -7.25 8.05
CA LEU A 19 31.08 -6.01 8.53
C LEU A 19 30.19 -5.36 7.47
N LEU A 20 30.61 -5.33 6.20
CA LEU A 20 29.76 -4.83 5.12
C LEU A 20 28.56 -5.74 4.86
N LEU A 21 28.74 -7.06 4.88
CA LEU A 21 27.66 -8.01 4.68
C LEU A 21 26.62 -7.91 5.81
N THR A 22 27.05 -7.85 7.06
CA THR A 22 26.15 -7.65 8.22
C THR A 22 25.47 -6.29 8.17
N PHE A 23 26.16 -5.22 7.79
CA PHE A 23 25.57 -3.91 7.56
C PHE A 23 24.50 -3.93 6.46
N PHE A 24 24.77 -4.57 5.31
CA PHE A 24 23.79 -4.71 4.23
C PHE A 24 22.60 -5.58 4.64
N ILE A 25 22.82 -6.65 5.40
CA ILE A 25 21.72 -7.50 5.91
C ILE A 25 20.86 -6.72 6.92
N MET A 26 21.45 -5.96 7.84
CA MET A 26 20.69 -5.17 8.82
C MET A 26 20.00 -3.94 8.23
N SER A 27 20.56 -3.35 7.17
CA SER A 27 19.98 -2.18 6.49
C SER A 27 18.97 -2.53 5.40
N ALA A 28 18.99 -3.78 4.90
CA ALA A 28 17.99 -4.27 3.96
C ALA A 28 16.61 -4.32 4.64
N LYS A 29 15.79 -3.31 4.38
CA LYS A 29 14.36 -3.38 4.70
C LYS A 29 13.69 -4.21 3.62
N PHE A 30 13.18 -5.39 4.00
CA PHE A 30 12.31 -6.15 3.12
C PHE A 30 11.15 -5.25 2.69
N LYS A 31 10.95 -5.12 1.37
CA LYS A 31 9.76 -4.48 0.84
C LYS A 31 8.56 -5.30 1.35
N PRO A 32 7.57 -4.68 2.02
CA PRO A 32 6.37 -5.40 2.44
C PRO A 32 5.77 -6.15 1.25
N GLN A 33 5.46 -7.43 1.44
CA GLN A 33 4.87 -8.24 0.39
C GLN A 33 3.46 -7.72 0.10
N GLU A 34 3.27 -7.18 -1.09
CA GLU A 34 1.97 -6.71 -1.54
C GLU A 34 1.12 -7.89 -2.02
N ALA A 35 -0.20 -7.82 -1.82
CA ALA A 35 -1.15 -8.87 -2.22
C ALA A 35 -1.09 -9.15 -3.73
N VAL A 36 -0.91 -8.11 -4.54
CA VAL A 36 -0.77 -8.20 -6.00
C VAL A 36 0.28 -7.21 -6.49
N GLU A 37 1.14 -7.66 -7.41
CA GLU A 37 2.13 -6.81 -8.05
C GLU A 37 1.46 -5.86 -9.05
N VAL A 38 1.45 -4.57 -8.69
CA VAL A 38 0.85 -3.50 -9.49
C VAL A 38 1.94 -2.61 -10.09
N VAL A 39 1.96 -2.53 -11.42
CA VAL A 39 2.84 -1.66 -12.20
C VAL A 39 2.18 -0.28 -12.32
N THR A 40 2.55 0.61 -11.40
CA THR A 40 1.97 1.95 -11.35
C THR A 40 2.44 2.83 -12.51
N PRO A 41 1.60 3.74 -13.03
CA PRO A 41 2.00 4.71 -14.04
C PRO A 41 3.06 5.68 -13.48
N SER A 42 3.86 6.29 -14.36
CA SER A 42 4.91 7.22 -13.94
C SER A 42 4.42 8.67 -13.89
N SER A 43 4.79 9.41 -12.83
CA SER A 43 4.46 10.82 -12.60
C SER A 43 5.68 11.63 -12.16
N THR A 44 5.65 12.92 -12.43
CA THR A 44 6.65 13.90 -11.95
C THR A 44 6.32 14.47 -10.57
N SER A 45 5.24 14.01 -9.92
CA SER A 45 4.82 14.47 -8.59
C SER A 45 5.74 13.94 -7.50
N THR A 46 6.44 14.83 -6.79
CA THR A 46 7.36 14.52 -5.67
C THR A 46 6.69 14.63 -4.29
N LYS A 47 5.35 14.72 -4.23
CA LYS A 47 4.65 14.94 -2.96
C LYS A 47 4.71 13.70 -2.08
N GLU A 48 5.32 13.82 -0.91
CA GLU A 48 5.38 12.75 0.07
C GLU A 48 3.99 12.41 0.62
N ILE A 49 3.73 11.12 0.77
CA ILE A 49 2.50 10.59 1.36
C ILE A 49 2.73 10.54 2.88
N PRO A 50 1.88 11.19 3.69
CA PRO A 50 2.03 11.15 5.14
C PRO A 50 1.73 9.75 5.68
N MET A 51 2.31 9.41 6.83
CA MET A 51 2.05 8.14 7.52
C MET A 51 0.60 8.01 7.97
N GLY A 52 0.10 6.77 8.13
CA GLY A 52 -1.28 6.53 8.55
C GLY A 52 -2.32 6.76 7.45
N PHE A 53 -1.96 6.48 6.20
CA PHE A 53 -2.86 6.59 5.06
C PHE A 53 -3.73 5.33 4.88
N ILE A 54 -4.82 5.52 4.15
CA ILE A 54 -5.65 4.44 3.61
C ILE A 54 -5.25 4.26 2.15
N GLN A 55 -4.92 3.03 1.77
CA GLN A 55 -4.55 2.69 0.40
C GLN A 55 -5.62 1.82 -0.26
N ILE A 56 -6.04 2.26 -1.43
CA ILE A 56 -6.90 1.52 -2.34
C ILE A 56 -6.05 1.13 -3.54
N THR A 57 -5.85 -0.16 -3.75
CA THR A 57 -5.06 -0.69 -4.86
C THR A 57 -6.00 -1.25 -5.93
N VAL A 58 -5.78 -0.90 -7.18
CA VAL A 58 -6.51 -1.42 -8.33
C VAL A 58 -5.53 -2.16 -9.23
N ASP A 59 -5.77 -3.45 -9.41
CA ASP A 59 -4.97 -4.34 -10.25
C ASP A 59 -5.35 -4.23 -11.74
N LYS A 60 -4.51 -4.78 -12.63
CA LYS A 60 -4.70 -4.87 -14.10
C LYS A 60 -6.07 -5.37 -14.51
N LEU A 61 -6.61 -6.32 -13.75
CA LEU A 61 -7.92 -6.92 -13.99
C LEU A 61 -9.08 -6.06 -13.47
N GLY A 62 -8.80 -4.85 -12.95
CA GLY A 62 -9.82 -3.97 -12.38
C GLY A 62 -10.24 -4.33 -10.96
N ARG A 63 -9.55 -5.27 -10.32
CA ARG A 63 -9.86 -5.74 -8.97
C ARG A 63 -9.39 -4.76 -7.93
N VAL A 64 -10.23 -4.50 -6.94
CA VAL A 64 -9.94 -3.54 -5.87
C VAL A 64 -9.48 -4.25 -4.61
N PHE A 65 -8.38 -3.77 -4.04
CA PHE A 65 -7.83 -4.20 -2.76
C PHE A 65 -7.79 -3.01 -1.81
N TYR A 66 -8.08 -3.26 -0.54
CA TYR A 66 -8.16 -2.24 0.50
C TYR A 66 -7.15 -2.54 1.62
N THR A 67 -6.41 -1.52 2.05
CA THR A 67 -5.52 -1.63 3.20
C THR A 67 -5.41 -0.30 3.95
N VAL A 68 -4.96 -0.38 5.18
CA VAL A 68 -4.73 0.74 6.08
C VAL A 68 -3.32 0.61 6.64
N ASP A 69 -2.56 1.70 6.63
CA ASP A 69 -1.17 1.70 7.10
C ASP A 69 -1.07 1.54 8.63
N ASN A 70 -1.97 2.19 9.36
CA ASN A 70 -1.94 2.17 10.82
C ASN A 70 -2.49 0.87 11.43
N ILE A 71 -1.63 0.14 12.14
CA ILE A 71 -1.92 -1.15 12.81
C ILE A 71 -3.05 -1.04 13.84
N LYS A 72 -3.06 0.01 14.67
CA LYS A 72 -4.10 0.21 15.69
C LYS A 72 -5.46 0.44 15.02
N LEU A 73 -5.49 1.27 13.99
CA LEU A 73 -6.68 1.54 13.21
C LEU A 73 -7.18 0.27 12.49
N LYS A 74 -6.28 -0.55 11.92
CA LYS A 74 -6.62 -1.86 11.35
C LYS A 74 -7.31 -2.78 12.35
N ARG A 75 -6.81 -2.84 13.58
CA ARG A 75 -7.39 -3.70 14.64
C ARG A 75 -8.81 -3.26 14.98
N ASN A 76 -9.03 -1.98 15.25
CA ASN A 76 -10.37 -1.47 15.57
C ASN A 76 -11.33 -1.62 14.38
N LEU A 77 -10.84 -1.40 13.16
CA LEU A 77 -11.61 -1.58 11.95
C LEU A 77 -12.12 -3.02 11.82
N ILE A 78 -11.27 -4.04 11.98
CA ILE A 78 -11.70 -5.44 11.84
C ILE A 78 -12.63 -5.87 12.98
N GLU A 79 -12.44 -5.34 14.19
CA GLU A 79 -13.36 -5.60 15.30
C GLU A 79 -14.76 -5.05 15.02
N GLU A 80 -14.85 -3.82 14.50
CA GLU A 80 -16.12 -3.19 14.15
C GLU A 80 -16.81 -3.92 13.00
N VAL A 81 -16.05 -4.27 11.96
CA VAL A 81 -16.55 -5.05 10.82
C VAL A 81 -17.08 -6.41 11.29
N ASN A 82 -16.34 -7.09 12.16
CA ASN A 82 -16.74 -8.39 12.69
C ASN A 82 -18.06 -8.31 13.47
N LYS A 83 -18.24 -7.27 14.30
CA LYS A 83 -19.47 -7.03 15.06
C LYS A 83 -20.65 -6.72 14.14
N THR A 84 -20.49 -5.74 13.26
CA THR A 84 -21.59 -5.23 12.43
C THR A 84 -22.01 -6.20 11.33
N LYS A 85 -21.06 -6.98 10.79
CA LYS A 85 -21.34 -8.00 9.76
C LYS A 85 -21.52 -9.41 10.34
N ASN A 86 -21.45 -9.59 11.66
CA ASN A 86 -21.57 -10.87 12.36
C ASN A 86 -20.72 -12.00 11.74
N LEU A 87 -19.46 -11.69 11.39
CA LEU A 87 -18.59 -12.63 10.68
C LEU A 87 -18.08 -13.78 11.58
N GLY A 88 -18.10 -13.58 12.90
CA GLY A 88 -17.64 -14.57 13.87
C GLY A 88 -16.15 -14.88 13.71
N LEU A 89 -15.34 -13.85 13.47
CA LEU A 89 -13.87 -13.94 13.37
C LEU A 89 -13.25 -14.22 14.74
N THR A 90 -12.36 -15.19 14.77
CA THR A 90 -11.49 -15.56 15.88
C THR A 90 -10.37 -14.52 16.07
N GLU A 91 -9.70 -14.56 17.22
CA GLU A 91 -8.59 -13.64 17.50
C GLU A 91 -7.40 -13.87 16.55
N THR A 92 -7.15 -15.12 16.16
CA THR A 92 -6.12 -15.47 15.18
C THR A 92 -6.42 -14.86 13.82
N GLU A 93 -7.66 -14.96 13.33
CA GLU A 93 -8.07 -14.37 12.04
C GLU A 93 -7.98 -12.83 12.06
N LYS A 94 -8.33 -12.19 13.18
CA LYS A 94 -8.16 -10.74 13.35
C LYS A 94 -6.69 -10.33 13.32
N ASN A 95 -5.81 -11.09 13.97
CA ASN A 95 -4.37 -10.82 13.93
C ASN A 95 -3.79 -11.04 12.53
N ASN A 96 -4.29 -12.03 11.79
CA ASN A 96 -3.92 -12.23 10.39
C ASN A 96 -4.35 -11.05 9.52
N PHE A 97 -5.51 -10.43 9.76
CA PHE A 97 -5.92 -9.22 9.04
C PHE A 97 -5.00 -8.03 9.36
N VAL A 98 -4.62 -7.86 10.63
CA VAL A 98 -3.80 -6.72 11.07
C VAL A 98 -2.39 -6.80 10.47
N ASN A 99 -1.79 -7.99 10.48
CA ASN A 99 -0.43 -8.23 9.97
C ASN A 99 -0.41 -8.55 8.46
N GLY A 100 -1.57 -8.88 7.91
CA GLY A 100 -1.71 -9.33 6.53
C GLY A 100 -1.59 -8.21 5.50
N PRO A 101 -1.51 -8.62 4.22
CA PRO A 101 -1.44 -7.69 3.11
C PRO A 101 -2.81 -7.01 2.87
N SER A 102 -3.00 -6.44 1.69
CA SER A 102 -4.25 -5.76 1.34
C SER A 102 -5.39 -6.76 1.16
N VAL A 103 -6.59 -6.44 1.63
CA VAL A 103 -7.76 -7.31 1.50
C VAL A 103 -8.46 -7.06 0.18
N GLY A 104 -8.59 -8.13 -0.62
CA GLY A 104 -9.23 -8.13 -1.94
C GLY A 104 -10.40 -9.09 -2.05
N VAL A 105 -11.12 -9.37 -0.96
CA VAL A 105 -12.20 -10.35 -0.95
C VAL A 105 -13.50 -9.76 -0.42
N PRO A 106 -14.67 -10.26 -0.87
CA PRO A 106 -15.95 -9.88 -0.27
C PRO A 106 -16.06 -10.30 1.20
N PHE A 107 -16.89 -9.61 1.99
CA PHE A 107 -17.12 -9.94 3.41
C PHE A 107 -17.52 -11.40 3.65
N THR A 108 -18.28 -11.99 2.72
CA THR A 108 -18.71 -13.40 2.78
C THR A 108 -17.55 -14.38 2.73
N LYS A 109 -16.47 -14.02 2.04
CA LYS A 109 -15.25 -14.85 1.89
C LYS A 109 -14.13 -14.44 2.83
N LEU A 110 -14.29 -13.31 3.55
CA LEU A 110 -13.24 -12.75 4.40
C LEU A 110 -12.78 -13.72 5.49
N LYS A 111 -13.70 -14.42 6.15
CA LYS A 111 -13.33 -15.40 7.18
C LYS A 111 -12.49 -16.54 6.61
N ALA A 112 -12.93 -17.14 5.51
CA ALA A 112 -12.19 -18.21 4.84
C ALA A 112 -10.80 -17.73 4.40
N TYR A 113 -10.68 -16.51 3.89
CA TYR A 113 -9.41 -15.91 3.49
C TYR A 113 -8.46 -15.71 4.69
N LEU A 114 -8.95 -15.16 5.80
CA LEU A 114 -8.13 -14.91 6.99
C LEU A 114 -7.71 -16.19 7.73
N ALA A 115 -8.41 -17.30 7.51
CA ALA A 115 -8.06 -18.61 8.03
C ALA A 115 -6.90 -19.27 7.26
N LEU A 116 -6.62 -18.85 6.02
CA LEU A 116 -5.52 -19.39 5.22
C LEU A 116 -4.15 -18.96 5.79
N PRO A 117 -3.10 -19.78 5.66
CA PRO A 117 -1.74 -19.36 5.99
C PRO A 117 -1.22 -18.30 5.00
N PRO A 118 -0.24 -17.46 5.38
CA PRO A 118 0.24 -16.34 4.55
C PRO A 118 0.67 -16.70 3.11
N ASN A 119 1.28 -17.88 2.94
CA ASN A 119 1.68 -18.38 1.62
C ASN A 119 0.49 -18.67 0.71
N GLU A 120 -0.60 -19.19 1.28
CA GLU A 120 -1.83 -19.48 0.53
C GLU A 120 -2.64 -18.21 0.31
N GLN A 121 -2.65 -17.27 1.26
CA GLN A 121 -3.25 -15.94 1.07
C GLN A 121 -2.64 -15.24 -0.15
N SER A 122 -1.32 -15.24 -0.28
CA SER A 122 -0.62 -14.65 -1.44
C SER A 122 -0.98 -15.31 -2.77
N ARG A 123 -1.31 -16.61 -2.77
CA ARG A 123 -1.82 -17.31 -3.97
C ARG A 123 -3.28 -16.95 -4.23
N TYR A 124 -4.08 -16.93 -3.18
CA TYR A 124 -5.49 -16.57 -3.24
C TYR A 124 -5.69 -15.15 -3.75
N ASP A 125 -4.84 -14.19 -3.35
CA ASP A 125 -4.89 -12.80 -3.79
C ASP A 125 -4.71 -12.65 -5.31
N LYS A 126 -3.99 -13.58 -5.96
CA LYS A 126 -3.86 -13.61 -7.42
C LYS A 126 -5.15 -14.03 -8.11
N GLU A 127 -6.02 -14.78 -7.45
CA GLU A 127 -7.30 -15.31 -7.97
C GLU A 127 -8.52 -14.59 -7.38
N ALA A 128 -8.32 -13.78 -6.34
CA ALA A 128 -9.38 -13.09 -5.63
C ALA A 128 -10.20 -12.22 -6.58
N SER A 129 -11.50 -12.10 -6.30
CA SER A 129 -12.43 -11.33 -7.14
C SER A 129 -12.32 -9.82 -6.91
N GLY A 130 -11.59 -9.36 -5.89
CA GLY A 130 -11.58 -7.98 -5.43
C GLY A 130 -12.69 -7.69 -4.42
N VAL A 131 -12.56 -6.56 -3.72
CA VAL A 131 -13.65 -6.00 -2.92
C VAL A 131 -14.74 -5.49 -3.86
N PRO A 132 -16.02 -5.88 -3.67
CA PRO A 132 -17.12 -5.38 -4.46
C PRO A 132 -17.21 -3.85 -4.41
N THR A 133 -17.14 -3.22 -5.58
CA THR A 133 -17.33 -1.77 -5.75
C THR A 133 -18.49 -1.54 -6.71
N ASP A 134 -19.25 -0.48 -6.46
CA ASP A 134 -20.38 -0.12 -7.30
C ASP A 134 -20.54 1.41 -7.36
N THR A 135 -21.21 1.86 -8.41
CA THR A 135 -21.61 3.25 -8.63
C THR A 135 -22.85 3.66 -7.83
N THR A 136 -23.42 2.84 -6.94
CA THR A 136 -24.60 3.16 -6.11
C THR A 136 -24.22 3.60 -4.69
N LYS A 137 -25.11 4.29 -3.96
CA LYS A 137 -24.89 4.73 -2.55
C LYS A 137 -25.29 3.63 -1.54
N SER A 138 -25.21 2.36 -1.92
CA SER A 138 -25.66 1.26 -1.07
C SER A 138 -24.50 0.59 -0.33
N PHE A 139 -24.60 0.51 1.00
CA PHE A 139 -23.65 -0.20 1.86
C PHE A 139 -23.75 -1.74 1.79
N THR A 140 -24.76 -2.26 1.10
CA THR A 140 -24.94 -3.71 0.85
C THR A 140 -24.30 -4.14 -0.46
N THR A 141 -24.29 -3.26 -1.46
CA THR A 141 -23.74 -3.54 -2.80
C THR A 141 -22.29 -3.04 -2.93
N ASN A 142 -21.96 -1.93 -2.26
CA ASN A 142 -20.63 -1.34 -2.28
C ASN A 142 -19.92 -1.56 -0.94
N GLU A 143 -19.18 -2.66 -0.86
CA GLU A 143 -18.44 -3.05 0.34
C GLU A 143 -17.25 -2.10 0.59
N LEU A 144 -16.64 -1.56 -0.46
CA LEU A 144 -15.56 -0.56 -0.33
C LEU A 144 -16.05 0.72 0.38
N MET A 145 -17.26 1.19 0.07
CA MET A 145 -17.86 2.34 0.75
C MET A 145 -17.98 2.10 2.26
N TYR A 146 -18.37 0.88 2.64
CA TYR A 146 -18.46 0.48 4.04
C TYR A 146 -17.09 0.47 4.71
N TRP A 147 -16.06 -0.09 4.06
CA TRP A 147 -14.67 -0.06 4.58
C TRP A 147 -14.18 1.37 4.83
N ILE A 148 -14.36 2.26 3.86
CA ILE A 148 -13.92 3.66 3.96
C ILE A 148 -14.64 4.40 5.09
N ASN A 149 -15.97 4.30 5.15
CA ASN A 149 -16.77 5.00 6.16
C ASN A 149 -16.44 4.50 7.58
N THR A 150 -16.35 3.17 7.75
CA THR A 150 -15.99 2.57 9.03
C THR A 150 -14.59 2.99 9.47
N THR A 151 -13.63 3.03 8.55
CA THR A 151 -12.26 3.44 8.87
C THR A 151 -12.19 4.90 9.33
N ARG A 152 -12.93 5.82 8.69
CA ARG A 152 -13.00 7.23 9.11
C ARG A 152 -13.62 7.39 10.50
N TYR A 153 -14.69 6.65 10.76
CA TYR A 153 -15.36 6.65 12.06
C TYR A 153 -14.44 6.12 13.16
N GLN A 154 -13.74 5.00 12.92
CA GLN A 154 -12.78 4.44 13.87
C GLN A 154 -11.57 5.35 14.10
N ALA A 155 -11.10 6.06 13.07
CA ALA A 155 -10.04 7.07 13.22
C ALA A 155 -10.47 8.21 14.15
N GLN A 156 -11.73 8.66 14.05
CA GLN A 156 -12.28 9.69 14.92
C GLN A 156 -12.41 9.21 16.38
N ILE A 157 -12.86 7.97 16.59
CA ILE A 157 -12.93 7.37 17.94
C ILE A 157 -11.56 7.30 18.61
N LEU A 158 -10.53 7.01 17.83
CA LEU A 158 -9.14 6.92 18.30
C LEU A 158 -8.45 8.28 18.48
N ASP A 159 -9.17 9.39 18.32
CA ASP A 159 -8.63 10.76 18.34
C ASP A 159 -7.43 10.94 17.39
N MET A 160 -7.51 10.28 16.22
CA MET A 160 -6.49 10.36 15.19
C MET A 160 -6.87 11.38 14.13
N ASP A 161 -5.86 12.03 13.54
CA ASP A 161 -6.04 12.80 12.32
C ASP A 161 -6.71 11.95 11.24
N GLN A 162 -7.61 12.58 10.49
CA GLN A 162 -8.33 11.88 9.41
C GLN A 162 -7.31 11.34 8.39
N PRO A 163 -7.28 10.01 8.16
CA PRO A 163 -6.29 9.40 7.31
C PRO A 163 -6.44 9.89 5.87
N ARG A 164 -5.30 10.12 5.20
CA ARG A 164 -5.32 10.50 3.78
C ARG A 164 -5.59 9.29 2.92
N PHE A 165 -6.33 9.50 1.84
CA PHE A 165 -6.62 8.46 0.86
C PHE A 165 -5.58 8.45 -0.23
N VAL A 166 -5.14 7.25 -0.56
CA VAL A 166 -4.11 7.00 -1.56
C VAL A 166 -4.61 5.93 -2.51
N ILE A 167 -4.53 6.20 -3.80
CA ILE A 167 -4.99 5.29 -4.85
C ILE A 167 -3.75 4.80 -5.61
N LYS A 168 -3.55 3.49 -5.61
CA LYS A 168 -2.52 2.81 -6.41
C LYS A 168 -3.23 2.09 -7.56
N VAL A 169 -2.93 2.45 -8.81
CA VAL A 169 -3.60 1.85 -9.99
C VAL A 169 -2.55 1.28 -10.92
N ASP A 170 -2.81 0.09 -11.48
CA ASP A 170 -1.96 -0.46 -12.54
C ASP A 170 -2.15 0.32 -13.86
N GLY A 171 -1.06 0.65 -14.55
CA GLY A 171 -1.10 1.37 -15.81
C GLY A 171 -1.78 0.61 -16.97
N GLN A 172 -1.93 -0.71 -16.87
CA GLN A 172 -2.63 -1.53 -17.87
C GLN A 172 -4.10 -1.82 -17.53
N THR A 173 -4.58 -1.34 -16.37
CA THR A 173 -6.00 -1.47 -16.00
C THR A 173 -6.86 -0.74 -17.03
N PRO A 174 -8.03 -1.26 -17.45
CA PRO A 174 -9.02 -0.49 -18.20
C PRO A 174 -9.45 0.72 -17.35
N TYR A 175 -8.76 1.83 -17.58
CA TYR A 175 -8.58 2.93 -16.63
C TYR A 175 -9.88 3.68 -16.31
N VAL A 176 -10.92 3.50 -17.12
CA VAL A 176 -12.12 4.33 -17.11
C VAL A 176 -13.24 3.77 -16.24
N GLU A 177 -13.46 2.45 -16.17
CA GLU A 177 -14.66 1.97 -15.46
C GLU A 177 -14.40 1.74 -13.97
N GLU A 178 -13.43 0.89 -13.64
CA GLU A 178 -13.17 0.49 -12.24
C GLU A 178 -12.58 1.62 -11.40
N THR A 179 -11.65 2.41 -11.97
CA THR A 179 -11.12 3.60 -11.28
C THR A 179 -12.20 4.63 -11.04
N ASN A 180 -13.12 4.85 -12.00
CA ASN A 180 -14.23 5.79 -11.81
C ASN A 180 -15.26 5.29 -10.78
N LYS A 181 -15.46 3.97 -10.65
CA LYS A 181 -16.27 3.40 -9.55
C LYS A 181 -15.65 3.72 -8.19
N VAL A 182 -14.34 3.58 -8.04
CA VAL A 182 -13.63 3.94 -6.81
C VAL A 182 -13.72 5.46 -6.54
N ILE A 183 -13.44 6.29 -7.55
CA ILE A 183 -13.50 7.76 -7.41
C ILE A 183 -14.93 8.22 -7.11
N SER A 184 -15.94 7.66 -7.76
CA SER A 184 -17.34 8.00 -7.50
C SER A 184 -17.78 7.57 -6.10
N THR A 185 -17.29 6.43 -5.60
CA THR A 185 -17.49 6.00 -4.20
C THR A 185 -16.89 7.02 -3.23
N LEU A 186 -15.67 7.49 -3.48
CA LEU A 186 -15.02 8.52 -2.65
C LEU A 186 -15.77 9.85 -2.72
N GLY A 187 -16.16 10.30 -3.91
CA GLY A 187 -16.90 11.54 -4.11
C GLY A 187 -18.27 11.55 -3.43
N LYS A 188 -18.93 10.39 -3.31
CA LYS A 188 -20.19 10.23 -2.57
C LYS A 188 -20.04 10.28 -1.05
N LEU A 189 -18.85 10.02 -0.56
CA LEU A 189 -18.47 10.14 0.86
C LEU A 189 -17.85 11.52 1.16
N ASP A 190 -17.95 12.46 0.21
CA ASP A 190 -17.38 13.81 0.25
C ASP A 190 -15.85 13.81 0.45
N ILE A 191 -15.17 12.79 -0.10
CA ILE A 191 -13.71 12.65 -0.06
C ILE A 191 -13.13 13.14 -1.39
N TYR A 192 -12.68 14.39 -1.41
CA TYR A 192 -12.07 15.01 -2.60
C TYR A 192 -10.54 15.15 -2.52
N ARG A 193 -9.95 14.81 -1.37
CA ARG A 193 -8.51 14.95 -1.13
C ARG A 193 -7.86 13.56 -1.08
N PHE A 194 -7.39 13.10 -2.23
CA PHE A 194 -6.63 11.85 -2.36
C PHE A 194 -5.38 12.05 -3.22
N SER A 195 -4.39 11.18 -3.01
CA SER A 195 -3.15 11.14 -3.78
C SER A 195 -3.07 9.87 -4.60
N TYR A 196 -2.31 9.88 -5.70
CA TYR A 196 -1.97 8.66 -6.44
C TYR A 196 -0.57 8.17 -6.09
N ILE A 197 -0.39 6.86 -5.95
CA ILE A 197 0.94 6.24 -5.94
C ILE A 197 1.34 5.99 -7.39
N THR A 198 2.48 6.58 -7.77
CA THR A 198 3.01 6.55 -9.12
C THR A 198 4.51 6.33 -9.09
N ASN A 199 5.06 5.70 -10.13
CA ASN A 199 6.50 5.62 -10.32
C ASN A 199 7.07 7.02 -10.63
N GLN A 200 8.33 7.27 -10.32
CA GLN A 200 8.95 8.55 -10.64
C GLN A 200 9.24 8.64 -12.14
N LYS A 201 8.81 9.73 -12.78
CA LYS A 201 9.24 10.13 -14.12
C LYS A 201 10.22 11.29 -13.99
N PRO A 202 11.39 11.27 -14.65
CA PRO A 202 12.27 12.43 -14.67
C PRO A 202 11.53 13.63 -15.27
N ILE A 203 11.77 14.80 -14.69
CA ILE A 203 11.17 16.05 -15.17
C ILE A 203 11.75 16.33 -16.57
N PRO A 204 10.92 16.47 -17.62
CA PRO A 204 11.41 16.74 -18.96
C PRO A 204 12.16 18.09 -19.01
N PRO A 205 13.30 18.17 -19.72
CA PRO A 205 14.05 19.42 -19.87
C PRO A 205 13.21 20.48 -20.59
N GLY A 206 13.33 21.74 -20.16
CA GLY A 206 12.60 22.89 -20.74
C GLY A 206 11.16 23.07 -20.25
N THR A 207 10.76 22.39 -19.18
CA THR A 207 9.47 22.63 -18.51
C THR A 207 9.62 23.59 -17.33
N ALA A 208 8.57 24.33 -16.97
CA ALA A 208 8.60 25.25 -15.82
C ALA A 208 8.94 24.55 -14.48
N LEU A 209 8.71 23.24 -14.38
CA LEU A 209 9.12 22.42 -13.24
C LEU A 209 10.62 22.10 -13.28
N TRP A 210 11.20 21.93 -14.46
CA TRP A 210 12.65 21.72 -14.66
C TRP A 210 13.43 22.98 -14.30
N ASP A 211 12.95 24.15 -14.74
CA ASP A 211 13.56 25.44 -14.39
C ASP A 211 13.50 25.70 -12.88
N LYS A 212 12.37 25.40 -12.23
CA LYS A 212 12.21 25.51 -10.77
C LYS A 212 13.10 24.53 -10.01
N ALA A 213 13.19 23.28 -10.45
CA ALA A 213 14.05 22.27 -9.82
C ALA A 213 15.53 22.65 -9.92
N ASN A 214 15.96 23.15 -11.08
CA ASN A 214 17.33 23.61 -11.29
C ASN A 214 17.64 24.92 -10.55
N ALA A 215 16.69 25.86 -10.49
CA ALA A 215 16.84 27.09 -9.70
C ALA A 215 16.94 26.79 -8.20
N ALA A 216 16.16 25.84 -7.68
CA ALA A 216 16.25 25.39 -6.30
C ALA A 216 17.60 24.71 -6.00
N ALA A 217 18.14 23.93 -6.95
CA ALA A 217 19.46 23.31 -6.83
C ALA A 217 20.61 24.33 -6.91
N ALA A 218 20.43 25.42 -7.67
CA ALA A 218 21.43 26.49 -7.81
C ALA A 218 21.47 27.44 -6.60
N GLY A 219 20.36 27.63 -5.89
CA GLY A 219 20.28 28.47 -4.68
C GLY A 219 20.68 27.77 -3.37
N ALA A 220 20.98 26.47 -3.39
CA ALA A 220 21.40 25.68 -2.23
C ALA A 220 22.94 25.49 -2.13
N LYS A 221 23.70 26.29 -2.87
CA LYS A 221 25.17 26.36 -2.79
C LYS A 221 25.62 27.60 -2.02
#